data_AF-A0A534I3H6-F1
#
_entry.id   AF-A0A534I3H6-F1
#
_cell.length_a   1.000
_cell.length_b   1.000
_cell.length_c   1.000
_cell.angle_alpha   90.00
_cell.angle_beta   90.00
_cell.angle_gamma   90.00
#
_symmetry.space_group_name_H-M   'P 1'
#
loop_
_entity.id
_entity.type
_entity.pdbx_description
1 polymer ?
#
loop_
_entity_poly.entity_id
_entity_poly.type
_entity_poly.pdbx_seq_one_letter_code
_entity_poly.pdbx_strand_id
1 'polypeptide(L)' 'MVSRRAVGSILDGYENLVIATVCSHSSLQIFHGARQEGFRTLGIAIGKRPRFYDAFPLAKP' A
#
# COMPACT_ATOMS: atom_id res chain seq x y z
N MET A 1 11.30 16.82 -11.59
CA MET A 1 10.34 15.82 -12.07
C MET A 1 11.06 14.48 -12.14
N VAL A 2 10.47 13.39 -11.64
CA VAL A 2 11.09 12.05 -11.71
C VAL A 2 10.80 11.45 -13.09
N SER A 3 11.81 10.86 -13.74
CA SER A 3 11.65 10.29 -15.08
C SER A 3 11.13 8.85 -15.04
N ARG A 4 10.37 8.44 -16.07
CA ARG A 4 9.89 7.05 -16.20
C ARG A 4 11.04 6.04 -16.23
N ARG A 5 12.15 6.40 -16.89
CA ARG A 5 13.35 5.54 -16.95
C ARG A 5 13.93 5.29 -15.57
N ALA A 6 14.02 6.33 -14.73
CA ALA A 6 14.52 6.18 -13.37
C ALA A 6 13.65 5.24 -12.53
N VAL A 7 12.32 5.38 -12.62
CA VAL A 7 11.38 4.46 -11.93
C VAL A 7 11.51 3.04 -12.47
N GLY A 8 11.56 2.86 -13.80
CA GLY A 8 11.72 1.55 -14.42
C GLY A 8 12.98 0.82 -13.95
N SER A 9 14.14 1.49 -13.98
CA SER A 9 15.40 0.90 -13.52
C SER A 9 15.41 0.52 -12.04
N ILE A 10 14.61 1.18 -11.20
CA ILE A 10 14.43 0.77 -9.80
C ILE A 10 13.57 -0.49 -9.72
N LEU A 11 12.48 -0.55 -10.49
CA LEU A 11 11.54 -1.67 -10.48
C LEU A 11 12.14 -2.97 -11.05
N ASP A 12 13.10 -2.89 -11.97
CA ASP A 12 13.71 -4.06 -12.63
C ASP A 12 14.35 -5.06 -11.64
N GLY A 13 14.72 -4.60 -10.43
CA GLY A 13 15.31 -5.44 -9.38
C GLY A 13 14.33 -5.98 -8.34
N TYR A 14 13.03 -5.70 -8.47
CA TYR A 14 12.02 -6.06 -7.46
C TYR A 14 11.25 -7.33 -7.85
N GLU A 15 11.12 -8.24 -6.89
CA GLU A 15 10.21 -9.39 -6.96
C GLU A 15 9.13 -9.29 -5.87
N ASN A 16 8.01 -9.99 -6.05
CA ASN A 16 6.93 -10.10 -5.05
C ASN A 16 6.40 -8.74 -4.57
N LEU A 17 5.89 -7.94 -5.50
CA LEU A 17 5.43 -6.56 -5.24
C LEU A 17 4.42 -6.45 -4.11
N VAL A 18 4.49 -5.33 -3.38
CA VAL A 18 3.60 -4.96 -2.26
C VAL A 18 2.97 -3.61 -2.59
N ILE A 19 1.66 -3.48 -2.36
CA ILE A 19 0.99 -2.18 -2.46
C ILE A 19 1.15 -1.43 -1.14
N ALA A 20 1.96 -0.36 -1.17
CA ALA A 20 2.23 0.48 -0.02
C ALA A 20 1.60 1.86 -0.18
N THR A 21 0.99 2.38 0.90
CA THR A 21 0.50 3.77 0.92
C THR A 21 0.43 4.33 2.35
N VAL A 22 0.31 5.64 2.47
CA VAL A 22 0.10 6.32 3.75
C VAL A 22 -1.29 5.98 4.29
N CYS A 23 -1.34 5.63 5.57
CA CYS A 23 -2.56 5.34 6.30
C CYS A 23 -3.43 6.60 6.47
N SER A 24 -4.30 6.85 5.50
CA SER A 24 -5.29 7.93 5.45
C SER A 24 -6.72 7.37 5.36
N HIS A 25 -7.71 8.21 5.08
CA HIS A 25 -9.09 7.76 4.89
C HIS A 25 -9.29 7.01 3.56
N SER A 26 -8.67 7.47 2.46
CA SER A 26 -8.86 6.87 1.13
C SER A 26 -8.07 5.57 0.94
N SER A 27 -7.05 5.32 1.75
CA SER A 27 -6.23 4.10 1.65
C SER A 27 -6.97 2.81 2.02
N LEU A 28 -8.13 2.89 2.71
CA LEU A 28 -9.00 1.72 2.93
C LEU A 28 -9.39 1.05 1.61
N GLN A 29 -9.79 1.83 0.61
CA GLN A 29 -10.20 1.30 -0.69
C GLN A 29 -9.01 0.70 -1.45
N ILE A 30 -7.84 1.33 -1.35
CA ILE A 30 -6.59 0.85 -1.96
C ILE A 30 -6.20 -0.50 -1.36
N PHE A 31 -6.17 -0.62 -0.02
CA PHE A 31 -5.82 -1.87 0.63
C PHE A 31 -6.85 -2.97 0.37
N HIS A 32 -8.13 -2.62 0.31
CA HIS A 32 -9.19 -3.57 -0.01
C HIS A 32 -9.03 -4.17 -1.41
N GLY A 33 -8.87 -3.31 -2.43
CA GLY A 33 -8.67 -3.74 -3.81
C GLY A 33 -7.37 -4.54 -3.98
N ALA A 34 -6.26 -4.09 -3.40
CA ALA A 34 -5.00 -4.82 -3.43
C ALA A 34 -5.15 -6.25 -2.87
N ARG A 35 -5.88 -6.41 -1.75
CA ARG A 35 -6.13 -7.72 -1.15
C ARG A 35 -7.04 -8.61 -2.01
N GLN A 36 -8.03 -8.04 -2.68
CA GLN A 36 -8.89 -8.77 -3.63
C GLN A 36 -8.09 -9.29 -4.83
N GLU A 37 -7.12 -8.53 -5.31
CA GLU A 37 -6.20 -8.89 -6.40
C GLU A 37 -5.03 -9.79 -5.94
N GLY A 38 -5.00 -10.19 -4.66
CA GLY A 38 -3.97 -11.09 -4.11
C GLY A 38 -2.63 -10.43 -3.78
N PHE A 39 -2.53 -9.10 -3.82
CA PHE A 39 -1.34 -8.39 -3.39
C PHE A 39 -1.23 -8.32 -1.86
N ARG A 40 0.02 -8.34 -1.39
CA ARG A 40 0.35 -7.94 -0.02
C ARG A 40 0.22 -6.42 0.11
N THR A 41 -0.12 -5.95 1.31
CA THR A 41 -0.29 -4.52 1.61
C THR A 41 0.66 -4.05 2.70
N LEU A 42 1.10 -2.79 2.63
CA LEU A 42 1.91 -2.15 3.67
C LEU A 42 1.39 -0.73 3.96
N GLY A 43 1.01 -0.47 5.20
CA GLY A 43 0.53 0.84 5.64
C GLY A 43 1.63 1.67 6.29
N ILE A 44 1.84 2.89 5.82
CA ILE A 44 2.77 3.85 6.43
C ILE A 44 1.98 4.80 7.34
N ALA A 45 2.15 4.66 8.65
CA ALA A 45 1.49 5.51 9.65
C ALA A 45 2.50 6.41 10.36
N ILE A 46 2.07 7.61 10.74
CA ILE A 46 2.86 8.50 11.59
C ILE A 46 2.49 8.20 13.05
N GLY A 47 3.48 7.82 13.85
CA GLY A 47 3.28 7.51 15.27
C GLY A 47 2.53 6.20 15.46
N LYS A 48 1.28 6.26 15.92
CA LYS A 48 0.50 5.06 16.28
C LYS A 48 -0.32 4.55 15.09
N ARG A 49 -0.50 3.23 15.03
CA ARG A 49 -1.39 2.58 14.06
C ARG A 49 -2.82 3.14 14.20
N PRO A 50 -3.43 3.67 13.14
CA PRO A 50 -4.79 4.19 13.23
C PRO A 50 -5.79 3.07 13.49
N ARG A 51 -6.61 3.23 14.53
CA ARG A 51 -7.56 2.20 14.99
C ARG A 51 -8.76 2.01 14.05
N PHE A 52 -9.06 2.99 13.18
CA PHE A 52 -10.20 2.88 12.27
C PHE A 52 -10.07 1.70 11.29
N TYR A 53 -8.85 1.24 11.00
CA TYR A 53 -8.63 0.03 10.19
C TYR A 53 -9.13 -1.25 10.87
N ASP A 54 -9.28 -1.26 12.20
CA ASP A 54 -9.76 -2.44 12.93
C ASP A 54 -11.22 -2.78 12.57
N ALA A 55 -12.01 -1.78 12.15
CA ALA A 55 -13.38 -1.97 11.68
C ALA A 55 -13.45 -2.59 10.27
N PHE A 56 -12.33 -2.63 9.53
CA PHE A 56 -12.29 -3.11 8.15
C PHE A 56 -11.19 -4.16 7.95
N PRO A 57 -11.36 -5.42 8.42
CA PRO A 57 -10.31 -6.44 8.37
C PRO A 57 -9.74 -6.70 6.97
N LEU A 58 -10.59 -6.60 5.93
CA LEU A 58 -10.18 -6.79 4.53
C LEU A 58 -9.46 -5.57 3.93
N ALA A 59 -9.56 -4.41 4.57
CA ALA A 59 -8.87 -3.18 4.18
C ALA A 59 -7.76 -2.80 5.17
N LYS A 60 -7.51 -3.66 6.16
CA LYS A 60 -6.50 -3.45 7.19
C LYS A 60 -5.13 -3.75 6.58
N PRO A 61 -4.22 -2.76 6.57
CA PRO A 61 -2.87 -2.94 6.06
C PRO A 61 -2.05 -3.88 6.93
#